data_AF-A0A9X7P6X6-F1
#
_entry.id   AF-A0A9X7P6X6-F1
#
_cell.length_a   1.000
_cell.length_b   1.000
_cell.length_c   1.000
_cell.angle_alpha   90.00
_cell.angle_beta   90.00
_cell.angle_gamma   90.00
#
_symmetry.space_group_name_H-M   'P 1'
#
loop_
_entity.id
_entity.type
_entity.pdbx_description
1 polymer ?
#
loop_
_entity_poly.entity_id
_entity_poly.type
_entity_poly.pdbx_seq_one_letter_code
_entity_poly.pdbx_strand_id
1 'polypeptide(L)'
;MTSPNPSSWCAYSRKRLALVSISAGNPYYTNPEVTHPFDIPPKGADLPAEHPLESVARMFKITREIQEAEPGLAVVGSGYSWLRQFFGHAAAANIARGAATLAGAGRLAFAYPDFARDLLINGQLDERQVCIACSRCTQIMRDGGRTGYVVRDVEIYLPIYKEISLAP
;
A
#
# COMPACT_ATOMS: atom_id res chain seq x y z
N MET A 1 12.95 -13.53 7.87
CA MET A 1 13.39 -13.07 6.52
C MET A 1 14.65 -12.27 6.69
N THR A 2 15.80 -12.82 6.31
CA THR A 2 17.06 -12.08 6.23
C THR A 2 16.93 -11.03 5.13
N SER A 3 17.25 -9.76 5.45
CA SER A 3 17.32 -8.68 4.45
C SER A 3 18.26 -9.13 3.31
N PRO A 4 17.92 -8.90 2.02
CA PRO A 4 18.81 -9.22 0.92
C PRO A 4 20.17 -8.53 1.13
N ASN A 5 21.26 -9.24 0.85
CA ASN A 5 22.62 -8.69 0.91
C ASN A 5 22.69 -7.36 0.13
N PRO A 6 23.21 -6.27 0.70
CA PRO A 6 23.36 -4.97 0.04
C PRO A 6 23.94 -5.04 -1.39
N SER A 7 24.83 -6.00 -1.63
CA SER A 7 25.43 -6.24 -2.95
C SER A 7 24.44 -6.62 -4.07
N SER A 8 23.26 -7.13 -3.72
CA SER A 8 22.21 -7.50 -4.69
C SER A 8 21.46 -6.30 -5.26
N TRP A 9 21.36 -5.19 -4.51
CA TRP A 9 20.72 -3.95 -4.97
C TRP A 9 21.55 -3.25 -6.05
N CYS A 10 22.88 -3.39 -5.95
CA CYS A 10 23.90 -2.91 -6.90
C CYS A 10 23.80 -3.51 -8.31
N ALA A 11 22.87 -4.46 -8.53
CA ALA A 11 22.55 -4.97 -9.85
C ALA A 11 21.53 -4.09 -10.61
N TYR A 12 20.70 -3.29 -9.92
CA TYR A 12 19.62 -2.54 -10.57
C TYR A 12 20.13 -1.30 -11.32
N SER A 13 21.08 -0.56 -10.75
CA SER A 13 21.75 0.57 -11.42
C SER A 13 22.50 0.13 -12.69
N ARG A 14 23.15 -1.04 -12.67
CA ARG A 14 23.80 -1.65 -13.85
C ARG A 14 22.82 -2.02 -14.97
N LYS A 15 21.53 -2.18 -14.68
CA LYS A 15 20.49 -2.51 -15.67
C LYS A 15 19.76 -1.29 -16.24
N ARG A 16 20.22 -0.05 -15.97
CA ARG A 16 19.58 1.21 -16.42
C ARG A 16 18.10 1.34 -15.99
N LEU A 17 17.75 0.77 -14.84
CA LEU A 17 16.41 0.98 -14.28
C LEU A 17 16.33 2.40 -13.71
N ALA A 18 15.31 3.14 -14.10
CA ALA A 18 15.08 4.50 -13.63
C ALA A 18 14.18 4.56 -12.38
N LEU A 19 13.35 3.54 -12.19
CA LEU A 19 12.30 3.52 -11.16
C LEU A 19 12.02 2.08 -10.72
N VAL A 20 11.85 1.88 -9.41
CA VAL A 20 11.32 0.63 -8.83
C VAL A 20 10.21 0.93 -7.84
N SER A 21 9.22 0.03 -7.79
CA SER A 21 8.19 0.04 -6.74
C SER A 21 8.38 -1.16 -5.85
N ILE A 22 8.31 -0.94 -4.53
CA ILE A 22 8.60 -2.00 -3.56
C ILE A 22 7.32 -2.67 -3.06
N SER A 23 7.43 -3.97 -2.83
CA SER A 23 6.41 -4.83 -2.22
C SER A 23 7.13 -5.87 -1.37
N ALA A 24 6.44 -6.49 -0.43
CA ALA A 24 7.00 -7.50 0.48
C ALA A 24 6.01 -8.65 0.74
N GLY A 25 6.54 -9.77 1.22
CA GLY A 25 5.73 -10.96 1.46
C GLY A 25 5.21 -11.61 0.17
N ASN A 26 4.36 -12.62 0.36
CA ASN A 26 3.75 -13.35 -0.74
C ASN A 26 2.23 -13.39 -0.51
N PRO A 27 1.41 -12.88 -1.45
CA PRO A 27 -0.04 -12.77 -1.27
C PRO A 27 -0.77 -14.12 -1.15
N TYR A 28 -0.10 -15.23 -1.52
CA TYR A 28 -0.62 -16.59 -1.44
C TYR A 28 -0.30 -17.29 -0.10
N TYR A 29 0.52 -16.69 0.77
CA TYR A 29 0.86 -17.24 2.09
C TYR A 29 0.18 -16.46 3.24
N THR A 30 0.24 -17.02 4.44
CA THR A 30 -0.48 -16.66 5.67
C THR A 30 -0.11 -15.31 6.32
N ASN A 31 0.31 -14.30 5.56
CA ASN A 31 0.76 -13.00 6.12
C ASN A 31 0.52 -11.79 5.18
N PRO A 32 -0.71 -11.54 4.69
CA PRO A 32 -1.00 -10.41 3.81
C PRO A 32 -0.68 -9.03 4.41
N GLU A 33 -0.71 -8.91 5.74
CA GLU A 33 -0.44 -7.68 6.49
C GLU A 33 0.94 -7.10 6.22
N VAL A 34 1.94 -7.94 5.91
CA VAL A 34 3.35 -7.55 5.71
C VAL A 34 3.51 -6.40 4.73
N THR A 35 2.73 -6.40 3.64
CA THR A 35 2.67 -5.29 2.67
C THR A 35 1.37 -4.52 2.72
N HIS A 36 0.34 -5.13 3.30
CA HIS A 36 -1.03 -4.66 3.18
C HIS A 36 -1.70 -4.58 4.55
N PRO A 37 -1.32 -3.64 5.43
CA PRO A 37 -1.97 -3.48 6.73
C PRO A 37 -3.48 -3.20 6.58
N PHE A 38 -4.32 -3.85 7.39
CA PHE A 38 -5.78 -3.76 7.32
C PHE A 38 -6.42 -3.71 8.71
N ASP A 39 -7.63 -3.14 8.77
CA ASP A 39 -8.44 -3.13 9.98
C ASP A 39 -9.42 -4.31 10.02
N ILE A 40 -9.85 -4.75 8.84
CA ILE A 40 -10.74 -5.91 8.66
C ILE A 40 -10.04 -6.87 7.71
N PRO A 41 -9.79 -8.12 8.10
CA PRO A 41 -9.12 -9.09 7.24
C PRO A 41 -10.03 -9.49 6.07
N PRO A 42 -9.46 -9.88 4.92
CA PRO A 42 -10.23 -10.60 3.92
C PRO A 42 -10.76 -11.93 4.49
N LYS A 43 -11.82 -12.48 3.89
CA LYS A 43 -12.42 -13.76 4.27
C LYS A 43 -11.33 -14.85 4.28
N GLY A 44 -11.30 -15.64 5.35
CA GLY A 44 -10.33 -16.72 5.52
C GLY A 44 -8.92 -16.28 5.93
N ALA A 45 -8.70 -14.99 6.22
CA ALA A 45 -7.48 -14.52 6.86
C ALA A 45 -7.74 -14.14 8.32
N ASP A 46 -6.78 -14.42 9.18
CA ASP A 46 -6.80 -14.01 10.57
C ASP A 46 -6.40 -12.54 10.71
N LEU A 47 -6.82 -11.93 11.83
CA LEU A 47 -6.22 -10.68 12.27
C LEU A 47 -4.78 -10.96 12.74
N PRO A 48 -3.78 -10.22 12.23
CA PRO A 48 -2.41 -10.37 12.69
C PRO A 48 -2.27 -10.06 14.17
N ALA A 49 -1.32 -10.72 14.83
CA ALA A 49 -0.93 -10.37 16.19
C ALA A 49 -0.18 -9.02 16.26
N GLU A 50 0.48 -8.61 15.16
CA GLU A 50 1.16 -7.32 15.07
C GLU A 50 0.16 -6.18 14.85
N HIS A 51 0.45 -5.02 15.44
CA HIS A 51 -0.34 -3.83 15.16
C HIS A 51 -0.06 -3.37 13.71
N PRO A 52 -1.05 -2.88 12.93
CA PRO A 52 -0.82 -2.48 11.53
C PRO A 52 0.28 -1.43 11.32
N LEU A 53 0.55 -0.59 12.32
CA LEU A 53 1.69 0.35 12.30
C LEU A 53 3.05 -0.35 12.21
N GLU A 54 3.18 -1.57 12.72
CA GLU A 54 4.41 -2.36 12.56
C GLU A 54 4.63 -2.74 11.10
N SER A 55 3.56 -3.13 10.38
CA SER A 55 3.64 -3.41 8.95
C SER A 55 3.97 -2.15 8.15
N VAL A 56 3.39 -0.99 8.50
CA VAL A 56 3.74 0.31 7.89
C VAL A 56 5.23 0.64 8.14
N ALA A 57 5.70 0.53 9.38
CA ALA A 57 7.08 0.81 9.74
C ALA A 57 8.06 -0.12 9.01
N ARG A 58 7.69 -1.40 8.86
CA ARG A 58 8.45 -2.40 8.10
C ARG A 58 8.61 -1.99 6.64
N MET A 59 7.54 -1.57 5.98
CA MET A 59 7.57 -1.14 4.58
C MET A 59 8.40 0.15 4.39
N PHE A 60 8.31 1.10 5.31
CA PHE A 60 9.15 2.30 5.28
C PHE A 60 10.63 1.94 5.46
N LYS A 61 10.96 1.04 6.40
CA LYS A 61 12.33 0.55 6.61
C LYS A 61 12.89 -0.13 5.37
N ILE A 62 12.13 -1.02 4.74
CA ILE A 62 12.56 -1.71 3.51
C ILE A 62 12.79 -0.70 2.37
N THR A 63 11.87 0.26 2.19
CA THR A 63 12.01 1.31 1.17
C THR A 63 13.29 2.10 1.39
N ARG A 64 13.53 2.53 2.64
CA ARG A 64 14.72 3.29 3.01
C ARG A 64 16.00 2.51 2.75
N GLU A 65 16.07 1.25 3.17
CA GLU A 65 17.25 0.40 2.96
C GLU A 65 17.60 0.27 1.48
N ILE A 66 16.59 0.18 0.60
CA ILE A 66 16.80 0.11 -0.86
C ILE A 66 17.26 1.47 -1.40
N GLN A 67 16.62 2.57 -0.97
CA GLN A 67 16.95 3.91 -1.43
C GLN A 67 18.36 4.35 -0.99
N GLU A 68 18.79 3.97 0.22
CA GLU A 68 20.14 4.21 0.76
C GLU A 68 21.19 3.37 0.02
N ALA A 69 20.86 2.13 -0.37
CA ALA A 69 21.75 1.26 -1.12
C ALA A 69 21.95 1.72 -2.57
N GLU A 70 20.90 2.25 -3.21
CA GLU A 70 20.95 2.74 -4.60
C GLU A 70 20.44 4.20 -4.71
N PRO A 71 21.24 5.21 -4.29
CA PRO A 71 20.79 6.62 -4.28
C PRO A 71 20.40 7.18 -5.65
N GLY A 72 20.93 6.62 -6.73
CA GLY A 72 20.62 7.04 -8.11
C GLY A 72 19.36 6.40 -8.69
N LEU A 73 18.72 5.47 -7.98
CA LEU A 73 17.50 4.80 -8.39
C LEU A 73 16.29 5.46 -7.73
N ALA A 74 15.28 5.84 -8.51
CA ALA A 74 14.03 6.31 -7.91
C ALA A 74 13.28 5.12 -7.29
N VAL A 75 12.92 5.23 -6.01
CA VAL A 75 12.17 4.20 -5.29
C VAL A 75 10.79 4.73 -4.89
N VAL A 76 9.74 4.00 -5.28
CA VAL A 76 8.37 4.23 -4.81
C VAL A 76 8.15 3.43 -3.53
N GLY A 77 7.92 4.13 -2.43
CA GLY A 77 7.56 3.52 -1.15
C GLY A 77 6.11 3.03 -1.13
N SER A 78 5.86 2.02 -0.30
CA SER A 78 4.54 1.39 -0.12
C SER A 78 4.12 1.40 1.36
N GLY A 79 2.86 1.03 1.63
CA GLY A 79 2.33 0.88 3.00
C GLY A 79 1.61 2.13 3.55
N TYR A 80 1.57 3.23 2.81
CA TYR A 80 1.00 4.49 3.31
C TYR A 80 -0.53 4.51 3.46
N SER A 81 -1.29 3.74 2.66
CA SER A 81 -2.75 3.91 2.59
C SER A 81 -3.50 3.60 3.90
N TRP A 82 -2.93 2.78 4.79
CA TRP A 82 -3.53 2.50 6.10
C TRP A 82 -3.48 3.72 7.04
N LEU A 83 -2.55 4.66 6.80
CA LEU A 83 -2.43 5.91 7.55
C LEU A 83 -3.52 6.93 7.21
N ARG A 84 -4.41 6.63 6.26
CA ARG A 84 -5.60 7.43 5.97
C ARG A 84 -5.24 8.90 5.67
N GLN A 85 -5.82 9.85 6.40
CA GLN A 85 -5.57 11.28 6.23
C GLN A 85 -4.12 11.67 6.47
N PHE A 86 -3.37 10.87 7.24
CA PHE A 86 -1.96 11.11 7.54
C PHE A 86 -1.01 10.60 6.44
N PHE A 87 -1.52 10.01 5.36
CA PHE A 87 -0.74 9.58 4.20
C PHE A 87 0.23 10.68 3.74
N GLY A 88 -0.28 11.91 3.56
CA GLY A 88 0.51 13.02 3.03
C GLY A 88 1.68 13.40 3.94
N HIS A 89 1.44 13.47 5.25
CA HIS A 89 2.49 13.77 6.23
C HIS A 89 3.57 12.70 6.28
N ALA A 90 3.19 11.42 6.26
CA ALA A 90 4.14 10.32 6.26
C ALA A 90 4.94 10.24 4.95
N ALA A 91 4.29 10.50 3.80
CA ALA A 91 4.95 10.60 2.50
C ALA A 91 5.97 11.74 2.48
N ALA A 92 5.57 12.95 2.89
CA ALA A 92 6.45 14.11 2.96
C ALA A 92 7.67 13.86 3.87
N ALA A 93 7.46 13.24 5.04
CA ALA A 93 8.55 12.93 5.96
C ALA A 93 9.56 11.92 5.38
N ASN A 94 9.11 10.87 4.69
CA ASN A 94 10.01 9.91 4.08
C ASN A 94 10.77 10.51 2.90
N ILE A 95 10.10 11.30 2.05
CA ILE A 95 10.74 11.96 0.89
C ILE A 95 11.76 13.00 1.36
N ALA A 96 11.41 13.85 2.33
CA ALA A 96 12.31 14.89 2.86
C ALA A 96 13.58 14.32 3.50
N ARG A 97 13.53 13.07 3.99
CA ARG A 97 14.68 12.35 4.57
C ARG A 97 15.49 11.56 3.54
N GLY A 98 15.10 11.58 2.26
CA GLY A 98 15.70 10.74 1.23
C GLY A 98 15.45 9.23 1.43
N ALA A 99 14.44 8.86 2.23
CA ALA A 99 14.09 7.46 2.50
C ALA A 99 13.25 6.82 1.38
N ALA A 100 12.67 7.65 0.51
CA ALA A 100 12.01 7.26 -0.72
C ALA A 100 12.06 8.44 -1.70
N THR A 101 12.00 8.16 -3.00
CA THR A 101 11.87 9.21 -4.01
C THR A 101 10.40 9.59 -4.22
N LEU A 102 9.50 8.59 -4.17
CA LEU A 102 8.07 8.73 -4.43
C LEU A 102 7.25 7.96 -3.39
N ALA A 103 6.02 8.41 -3.14
CA ALA A 103 5.06 7.70 -2.29
C ALA A 103 3.95 7.06 -3.13
N GLY A 104 3.83 5.74 -3.06
CA GLY A 104 2.83 4.97 -3.79
C GLY A 104 1.49 4.91 -3.06
N ALA A 105 0.40 5.05 -3.81
CA ALA A 105 -0.97 4.88 -3.34
C ALA A 105 -1.63 3.70 -4.07
N GLY A 106 -1.98 2.65 -3.31
CA GLY A 106 -2.76 1.52 -3.82
C GLY A 106 -4.25 1.72 -3.52
N ARG A 107 -4.71 1.17 -2.40
CA ARG A 107 -6.12 1.28 -1.95
C ARG A 107 -6.61 2.72 -1.79
N LEU A 108 -5.72 3.64 -1.43
CA LEU A 108 -6.09 5.06 -1.37
C LEU A 108 -6.51 5.59 -2.73
N ALA A 109 -5.90 5.14 -3.83
CA ALA A 109 -6.29 5.58 -5.17
C ALA A 109 -7.69 5.08 -5.57
N PHE A 110 -8.14 3.93 -5.05
CA PHE A 110 -9.54 3.51 -5.21
C PHE A 110 -10.48 4.36 -4.35
N ALA A 111 -10.12 4.59 -3.08
CA ALA A 111 -10.99 5.29 -2.15
C ALA A 111 -11.11 6.79 -2.44
N TYR A 112 -10.02 7.40 -2.93
CA TYR A 112 -9.90 8.84 -3.13
C TYR A 112 -9.09 9.10 -4.41
N PRO A 113 -9.69 8.97 -5.61
CA PRO A 113 -8.98 9.12 -6.88
C PRO A 113 -8.26 10.47 -7.05
N ASP A 114 -8.80 11.51 -6.42
CA ASP A 114 -8.30 12.87 -6.46
C ASP A 114 -7.28 13.21 -5.36
N PHE A 115 -6.87 12.23 -4.54
CA PHE A 115 -6.04 12.45 -3.35
C PHE A 115 -4.78 13.28 -3.65
N ALA A 116 -4.12 13.05 -4.79
CA ALA A 116 -2.88 13.73 -5.12
C ALA A 116 -3.10 15.22 -5.40
N ARG A 117 -4.17 15.55 -6.15
CA ARG A 117 -4.55 16.94 -6.43
C ARG A 117 -4.93 17.66 -5.14
N ASP A 118 -5.77 17.04 -4.33
CA ASP A 118 -6.29 17.68 -3.11
C ASP A 118 -5.20 17.81 -2.05
N LEU A 119 -4.25 16.87 -1.98
CA LEU A 119 -3.06 17.02 -1.14
C LEU A 119 -2.19 18.20 -1.57
N LEU A 120 -2.02 18.43 -2.88
CA LEU A 120 -1.24 19.57 -3.40
C LEU A 120 -1.93 20.91 -3.15
N ILE A 121 -3.24 20.98 -3.31
CA ILE A 121 -4.00 22.23 -3.17
C ILE A 121 -4.25 22.57 -1.69
N ASN A 122 -4.63 21.58 -0.89
CA ASN A 122 -5.11 21.80 0.48
C ASN A 122 -4.04 21.46 1.55
N GLY A 123 -2.94 20.81 1.17
CA GLY A 123 -1.90 20.36 2.10
C GLY A 123 -2.29 19.16 2.97
N GLN A 124 -3.50 18.63 2.80
CA GLN A 124 -4.06 17.53 3.59
C GLN A 124 -5.09 16.74 2.79
N LEU A 125 -5.35 15.50 3.24
CA LEU A 125 -6.43 14.67 2.70
C LEU A 125 -7.69 14.81 3.55
N ASP A 126 -8.85 14.81 2.90
CA ASP A 126 -10.15 14.69 3.54
C ASP A 126 -10.32 13.29 4.15
N GLU A 127 -10.45 13.22 5.48
CA GLU A 127 -10.63 11.98 6.24
C GLU A 127 -11.89 11.20 5.87
N ARG A 128 -12.89 11.85 5.26
CA ARG A 128 -14.11 11.18 4.78
C ARG A 128 -13.88 10.47 3.47
N GLN A 129 -12.82 10.84 2.76
CA GLN A 129 -12.51 10.32 1.44
C GLN A 129 -11.52 9.15 1.43
N VAL A 130 -10.69 9.04 2.47
CA VAL A 130 -9.63 8.03 2.54
C VAL A 130 -10.12 6.58 2.70
N CYS A 131 -9.24 5.65 2.36
CA CYS A 131 -9.47 4.21 2.50
C CYS A 131 -9.62 3.81 3.97
N ILE A 132 -10.66 3.05 4.29
CA ILE A 132 -10.87 2.51 5.65
C ILE A 132 -10.25 1.13 5.90
N ALA A 133 -9.37 0.67 5.00
CA ALA A 133 -8.62 -0.58 5.12
C ALA A 133 -9.47 -1.85 5.42
N CYS A 134 -10.68 -1.91 4.84
CA CYS A 134 -11.66 -2.98 5.10
C CYS A 134 -11.45 -4.27 4.28
N SER A 135 -10.40 -4.36 3.47
CA SER A 135 -10.03 -5.51 2.62
C SER A 135 -11.06 -5.98 1.58
N ARG A 136 -12.21 -5.32 1.41
CA ARG A 136 -13.23 -5.74 0.43
C ARG A 136 -12.74 -5.69 -1.01
N CYS A 137 -11.94 -4.68 -1.37
CA CYS A 137 -11.29 -4.63 -2.68
C CYS A 137 -10.37 -5.83 -2.93
N THR A 138 -9.63 -6.24 -1.90
CA THR A 138 -8.75 -7.41 -1.95
C THR A 138 -9.57 -8.70 -2.05
N GLN A 139 -10.70 -8.78 -1.34
CA GLN A 139 -11.59 -9.93 -1.40
C GLN A 139 -12.16 -10.13 -2.81
N ILE A 140 -12.76 -9.08 -3.41
CA ILE A 140 -13.29 -9.15 -4.79
C ILE A 140 -12.20 -9.62 -5.75
N MET A 141 -10.99 -9.07 -5.63
CA MET A 141 -9.86 -9.44 -6.49
C MET A 141 -9.49 -10.92 -6.34
N ARG A 142 -9.42 -11.42 -5.10
CA ARG A 142 -9.07 -12.83 -4.82
C ARG A 142 -10.13 -13.81 -5.33
N ASP A 143 -11.39 -13.38 -5.31
CA ASP A 143 -12.51 -14.19 -5.81
C ASP A 143 -12.68 -14.07 -7.33
N GLY A 144 -11.80 -13.35 -8.04
CA GLY A 144 -11.81 -13.23 -9.50
C GLY A 144 -12.72 -12.14 -10.06
N GLY A 145 -13.22 -11.24 -9.21
CA GLY A 145 -14.15 -10.18 -9.58
C GLY A 145 -13.48 -8.86 -9.98
N ARG A 146 -14.28 -7.95 -10.52
CA ARG A 146 -13.84 -6.58 -10.85
C ARG A 146 -13.80 -5.70 -9.61
N THR A 147 -12.59 -5.41 -9.12
CA THR A 147 -12.37 -4.70 -7.85
C THR A 147 -12.51 -3.17 -7.93
N GLY A 148 -12.76 -2.54 -6.78
CA GLY A 148 -12.84 -1.10 -6.55
C GLY A 148 -13.21 -0.77 -5.10
N TYR A 149 -13.71 0.44 -4.82
CA TYR A 149 -13.98 0.90 -3.45
C TYR A 149 -15.43 0.68 -3.00
N VAL A 150 -15.70 -0.49 -2.43
CA VAL A 150 -17.05 -0.95 -2.02
C VAL A 150 -17.80 -0.01 -1.09
N VAL A 151 -17.10 0.75 -0.24
CA VAL A 151 -17.74 1.53 0.85
C VAL A 151 -18.39 2.80 0.33
N ARG A 152 -17.84 3.44 -0.71
CA ARG A 152 -18.41 4.67 -1.27
C ARG A 152 -19.15 4.42 -2.58
N ASP A 153 -18.59 3.57 -3.43
CA ASP A 153 -19.15 3.27 -4.75
C ASP A 153 -20.06 2.04 -4.64
N VAL A 154 -21.02 2.11 -3.71
CA VAL A 154 -21.85 0.97 -3.30
C VAL A 154 -22.72 0.48 -4.44
N GLU A 155 -23.22 1.37 -5.29
CA GLU A 155 -24.07 1.04 -6.43
C GLU A 155 -23.35 0.15 -7.45
N ILE A 156 -22.02 0.27 -7.52
CA ILE A 156 -21.19 -0.46 -8.49
C ILE A 156 -20.61 -1.72 -7.87
N TYR A 157 -19.93 -1.60 -6.72
CA TYR A 157 -19.10 -2.69 -6.20
C TYR A 157 -19.78 -3.52 -5.11
N LEU A 158 -20.85 -3.03 -4.46
CA LEU A 158 -21.56 -3.85 -3.47
C LEU A 158 -22.30 -5.04 -4.13
N PRO A 159 -22.98 -4.90 -5.28
CA PRO A 159 -23.56 -6.04 -5.98
C PRO A 159 -22.50 -7.08 -6.34
N ILE A 160 -21.37 -6.64 -6.93
CA ILE A 160 -20.24 -7.52 -7.29
C ILE A 160 -19.72 -8.26 -6.05
N TYR A 161 -19.48 -7.54 -4.95
CA TYR A 161 -19.01 -8.14 -3.71
C TYR A 161 -19.99 -9.17 -3.14
N LYS A 162 -21.30 -8.87 -3.17
CA LYS A 162 -22.33 -9.81 -2.71
C LYS A 162 -22.37 -11.08 -3.56
N GLU A 163 -22.31 -10.91 -4.87
CA GLU A 163 -22.39 -12.01 -5.83
C GLU A 163 -21.17 -12.94 -5.75
N ILE A 164 -19.95 -12.39 -5.69
CA ILE A 164 -18.74 -13.20 -5.83
C ILE A 164 -18.05 -13.55 -4.51
N SER A 165 -18.18 -12.68 -3.50
CA SER A 165 -17.44 -12.80 -2.23
C SER A 165 -18.31 -13.21 -1.03
N LEU A 166 -19.63 -13.02 -1.13
CA LEU A 166 -20.59 -13.44 -0.11
C LEU A 166 -21.49 -14.60 -0.55
N ALA A 167 -21.43 -15.04 -1.80
CA ALA A 167 -22.09 -16.26 -2.23
C ALA A 167 -21.58 -17.45 -1.38
N PRO A 168 -22.49 -18.36 -0.96
CA PRO A 168 -22.17 -19.50 -0.12
C PRO A 168 -21.21 -20.48 -0.80
#